data_AF-A0A444K2N5-F1
#
_entry.id   AF-A0A444K2N5-F1
#
_cell.length_a   1.000
_cell.length_b   1.000
_cell.length_c   1.000
_cell.angle_alpha   90.00
_cell.angle_beta   90.00
_cell.angle_gamma   90.00
#
_symmetry.space_group_name_H-M   'P 1'
#
loop_
_entity.id
_entity.type
_entity.pdbx_description
1 polymer ?
#
loop_
_entity_poly.entity_id
_entity_poly.type
_entity_poly.pdbx_seq_one_letter_code
_entity_poly.pdbx_strand_id
1 'polypeptide(L)'
;MEQDSLTLHGDGISATIVRQGAELVSLRDSEGTELLWQAGPAWKRHSPVLFPIVGRLKGDQLRHRGRSYPMTQHGFARDRRFAWTEQG
;
A
#
# COMPACT_ATOMS: atom_id res chain seq x y z
N MET A 1 -5.75 20.69 7.59
CA MET A 1 -5.79 19.67 6.53
C MET A 1 -4.65 18.72 6.80
N GLU A 2 -4.92 17.46 7.15
CA GLU A 2 -3.83 16.50 7.38
C GLU A 2 -3.09 16.22 6.07
N GLN A 3 -1.77 16.10 6.11
CA GLN A 3 -0.97 15.75 4.93
C GLN A 3 -1.35 14.33 4.45
N ASP A 4 -1.82 14.24 3.21
CA ASP A 4 -2.23 13.00 2.55
C ASP A 4 -1.03 12.13 2.11
N SER A 5 0.15 12.72 1.96
CA SER A 5 1.39 12.05 1.59
C SER A 5 2.58 12.56 2.40
N LEU A 6 3.59 11.71 2.57
CA LEU A 6 4.87 12.02 3.20
C LEU A 6 6.00 11.59 2.26
N THR A 7 6.98 12.46 2.06
CA THR A 7 8.21 12.13 1.32
C THR A 7 9.38 12.05 2.30
N LEU A 8 10.06 10.91 2.31
CA LEU A 8 11.26 10.65 3.08
C LEU A 8 12.48 10.75 2.17
N HIS A 9 13.60 11.20 2.72
CA HIS A 9 14.88 11.31 2.03
C HIS A 9 15.96 10.61 2.85
N GLY A 10 16.85 9.87 2.19
CA GLY A 10 17.98 9.22 2.85
C GLY A 10 18.88 8.52 1.83
N ASP A 11 20.20 8.57 2.04
CA ASP A 11 21.21 7.86 1.24
C ASP A 11 21.06 8.03 -0.29
N GLY A 12 20.72 9.24 -0.73
CA GLY A 12 20.51 9.55 -2.15
C GLY A 12 19.20 9.03 -2.74
N ILE A 13 18.28 8.52 -1.91
CA ILE A 13 16.97 8.02 -2.33
C ILE A 13 15.87 8.94 -1.77
N SER A 14 14.79 9.08 -2.54
CA SER A 14 13.54 9.69 -2.06
C SER A 14 12.37 8.72 -2.20
N ALA A 15 11.52 8.63 -1.17
CA ALA A 15 10.39 7.73 -1.11
C ALA A 15 9.12 8.50 -0.72
N THR A 16 8.09 8.44 -1.55
CA THR A 16 6.80 9.11 -1.27
C THR A 16 5.73 8.08 -0.93
N ILE A 17 5.11 8.22 0.24
CA ILE A 17 4.08 7.32 0.77
C ILE A 17 2.78 8.09 0.96
N VAL A 18 1.65 7.52 0.55
CA VAL A 18 0.32 8.09 0.78
C VAL A 18 -0.40 7.40 1.93
N ARG A 19 -1.25 8.13 2.65
CA ARG A 19 -2.06 7.57 3.74
C ARG A 19 -3.03 6.49 3.26
N GLN A 20 -3.50 6.56 2.01
CA GLN A 20 -4.37 5.53 1.44
C GLN A 20 -3.56 4.24 1.25
N GLY A 21 -3.91 3.22 2.04
CA GLY A 21 -3.25 1.92 2.00
C GLY A 21 -1.83 1.89 2.54
N ALA A 22 -1.33 2.99 3.10
CA ALA A 22 0.10 3.20 3.39
C ALA A 22 0.98 2.86 2.17
N GLU A 23 0.51 3.20 0.96
CA GLU A 23 1.15 2.79 -0.29
C GLU A 23 2.36 3.68 -0.61
N LEU A 24 3.50 3.06 -0.91
CA LEU A 24 4.65 3.73 -1.52
C LEU A 24 4.29 3.98 -2.99
N VAL A 25 4.24 5.24 -3.40
CA VAL A 25 3.79 5.66 -4.75
C VAL A 25 4.94 6.17 -5.63
N SER A 26 6.08 6.51 -5.04
CA SER A 26 7.28 6.91 -5.77
C SER A 26 8.52 6.51 -4.98
N LEU A 27 9.52 5.99 -5.69
CA LEU A 27 10.84 5.66 -5.17
C LEU A 27 11.87 6.10 -6.21
N ARG A 28 12.66 7.12 -5.92
CA ARG A 28 13.64 7.68 -6.87
C ARG A 28 15.06 7.60 -6.32
N ASP A 29 16.00 7.30 -7.21
CA ASP A 29 17.43 7.39 -6.92
C ASP A 29 17.94 8.84 -6.97
N SER A 30 19.25 9.03 -6.78
CA SER A 30 19.91 10.33 -6.73
C SER A 30 19.96 11.04 -8.08
N GLU A 31 19.79 10.30 -9.18
CA GLU A 31 19.72 10.83 -10.54
C GLU A 31 18.28 11.20 -10.93
N GLY A 32 17.30 10.91 -10.05
CA GLY A 32 15.89 11.17 -10.25
C GLY A 32 15.16 10.09 -11.02
N THR A 33 15.79 8.93 -11.27
CA THR A 33 15.17 7.80 -11.94
C THR A 33 14.05 7.24 -11.07
N GLU A 34 12.84 7.15 -11.62
CA GLU A 34 11.73 6.49 -10.95
C GLU A 34 11.89 4.96 -11.04
N LEU A 35 12.06 4.32 -9.88
CA LEU A 35 12.27 2.89 -9.76
C LEU A 35 10.94 2.12 -9.63
N LEU A 36 9.85 2.80 -9.28
CA LEU A 36 8.55 2.17 -9.03
C LEU A 36 7.60 2.31 -10.23
N TRP A 37 6.80 1.27 -10.47
CA TRP A 37 5.71 1.30 -11.43
C TRP A 37 4.66 2.38 -11.09
N GLN A 38 4.30 3.20 -12.08
CA GLN A 38 3.47 4.41 -11.91
C GLN A 38 1.96 4.17 -12.16
N ALA A 39 1.43 3.02 -11.73
CA ALA A 39 0.00 2.69 -11.73
C ALA A 39 -0.74 2.89 -13.08
N GLY A 40 -0.10 2.54 -14.20
CA GLY A 40 -0.67 2.66 -15.54
C GLY A 40 -1.80 1.67 -15.87
N PRO A 41 -2.33 1.68 -17.11
CA PRO A 41 -3.50 0.87 -17.49
C PRO A 41 -3.36 -0.64 -17.29
N ALA A 42 -2.13 -1.16 -17.40
CA ALA A 42 -1.83 -2.57 -17.18
C ALA A 42 -2.04 -3.01 -15.72
N TRP A 43 -1.78 -2.11 -14.77
CA TRP A 43 -1.97 -2.35 -13.34
C TRP A 43 -2.11 -1.03 -12.58
N LYS A 44 -3.29 -0.77 -12.00
CA LYS A 44 -3.67 0.55 -11.46
C LYS A 44 -3.16 0.83 -10.02
N ARG A 45 -2.11 0.16 -9.57
CA ARG A 45 -1.53 0.32 -8.22
C ARG A 45 0.00 0.39 -8.32
N HIS A 46 0.67 0.87 -7.29
CA HIS A 46 2.13 1.02 -7.23
C HIS A 46 2.75 -0.11 -6.40
N SER A 47 2.41 -0.17 -5.10
CA SER A 47 2.98 -1.12 -4.13
C SER A 47 2.00 -1.40 -2.96
N PRO A 48 0.86 -2.07 -3.22
CA PRO A 48 -0.19 -2.22 -2.22
C PRO A 48 0.26 -3.08 -1.02
N VAL A 49 -0.10 -2.64 0.18
CA VAL A 49 0.05 -3.44 1.41
C VAL A 49 -1.01 -4.56 1.45
N LEU A 50 -0.56 -5.79 1.64
CA LEU A 50 -1.39 -7.00 1.60
C LEU A 50 -1.65 -7.51 3.03
N PHE A 51 -2.81 -7.17 3.59
CA PHE A 51 -3.20 -7.55 4.95
C PHE A 51 -4.73 -7.55 5.10
N PRO A 52 -5.33 -8.49 5.86
CA PRO A 52 -4.70 -9.52 6.71
C PRO A 52 -4.33 -10.82 6.00
N ILE A 53 -4.41 -10.88 4.67
CA ILE A 53 -4.08 -12.08 3.90
C ILE A 53 -3.25 -11.72 2.66
N VAL A 54 -2.57 -12.73 2.10
CA VAL A 54 -1.91 -12.66 0.79
C VAL A 54 -2.63 -13.60 -0.17
N GLY A 55 -2.80 -13.18 -1.43
CA GLY A 55 -3.51 -13.95 -2.45
C GLY A 55 -5.04 -13.90 -2.27
N ARG A 56 -5.74 -14.91 -2.77
CA ARG A 56 -7.20 -14.99 -2.73
C ARG A 56 -7.63 -16.23 -1.96
N LEU A 57 -8.65 -16.10 -1.10
CA LEU A 57 -9.25 -17.25 -0.43
C LEU A 57 -10.27 -17.93 -1.34
N LYS A 58 -10.48 -19.24 -1.13
CA LYS A 58 -11.53 -19.98 -1.85
C LYS A 58 -12.90 -19.36 -1.55
N GLY A 59 -13.60 -18.95 -2.61
CA GLY A 59 -14.92 -18.33 -2.53
C GLY A 59 -14.94 -16.97 -1.83
N ASP A 60 -13.79 -16.29 -1.69
CA ASP A 60 -13.65 -15.01 -1.00
C ASP A 60 -14.16 -15.05 0.46
N GLN A 61 -13.96 -16.18 1.14
CA GLN A 61 -14.40 -16.40 2.52
C GLN A 61 -13.24 -16.82 3.43
N LEU A 62 -13.12 -16.13 4.56
CA LEU A 62 -12.32 -16.56 5.71
C LEU A 62 -13.23 -17.27 6.72
N ARG A 63 -12.90 -18.50 7.10
CA ARG A 63 -13.60 -19.20 8.18
C ARG A 63 -12.79 -19.16 9.47
N HIS A 64 -13.34 -18.58 10.52
CA HIS A 64 -12.69 -18.48 11.83
C HIS A 64 -13.71 -18.71 12.95
N ARG A 65 -13.38 -19.61 13.90
CA ARG A 65 -14.24 -19.96 15.05
C ARG A 65 -15.69 -20.29 14.67
N GLY A 66 -15.86 -21.10 13.62
CA GLY A 66 -17.17 -21.52 13.13
C GLY A 66 -17.97 -20.45 12.37
N ARG A 67 -17.43 -19.25 12.19
CA ARG A 67 -18.06 -18.14 11.44
C ARG A 67 -17.32 -17.91 10.12
N SER A 68 -18.07 -17.47 9.11
CA SER A 68 -17.53 -17.08 7.79
C SER A 68 -17.55 -15.57 7.64
N TYR A 69 -16.48 -15.02 7.09
CA TYR A 69 -16.27 -13.60 6.87
C TYR A 69 -15.90 -13.36 5.41
N PRO A 70 -16.53 -12.40 4.71
CA PRO A 70 -16.10 -12.03 3.37
C PRO A 70 -14.69 -11.45 3.43
N MET A 71 -13.83 -11.89 2.51
CA MET A 71 -12.45 -11.44 2.43
C MET A 71 -12.01 -11.38 0.97
N THR A 72 -11.78 -10.17 0.48
CA THR A 72 -11.31 -9.94 -0.88
C THR A 72 -9.85 -10.35 -1.04
N GLN A 73 -9.42 -10.54 -2.29
CA GLN A 73 -8.02 -10.80 -2.62
C GLN A 73 -7.09 -9.76 -1.95
N HIS A 74 -6.00 -10.24 -1.37
CA HIS A 74 -4.98 -9.48 -0.63
C HIS A 74 -5.49 -8.72 0.60
N GLY A 75 -6.67 -9.08 1.11
CA GLY A 75 -7.27 -8.43 2.26
C GLY A 75 -7.73 -7.01 1.96
N PHE A 76 -7.77 -6.17 3.00
CA PHE A 76 -8.41 -4.85 2.94
C PHE A 76 -7.49 -3.67 3.31
N ALA A 77 -6.25 -3.92 3.78
CA ALA A 77 -5.37 -2.85 4.26
C ALA A 77 -5.13 -1.76 3.20
N ARG A 78 -4.79 -2.13 1.97
CA ARG A 78 -4.59 -1.18 0.85
C ARG A 78 -5.80 -0.26 0.57
N ASP A 79 -6.99 -0.63 1.02
CA ASP A 79 -8.24 0.12 0.82
C ASP A 79 -8.63 0.92 2.09
N ARG A 80 -7.79 0.95 3.13
CA ARG A 80 -7.96 1.75 4.35
C ARG A 80 -7.03 2.96 4.38
N ARG A 81 -7.47 4.03 5.04
CA ARG A 81 -6.64 5.19 5.32
C ARG A 81 -5.87 4.96 6.63
N PHE A 82 -4.55 5.10 6.56
CA PHE A 82 -3.65 4.98 7.71
C PHE A 82 -3.44 6.34 8.39
N ALA A 83 -3.14 6.30 9.69
CA ALA A 83 -2.70 7.44 10.45
C ALA A 83 -1.17 7.41 10.56
N TRP A 84 -0.53 8.58 10.49
CA TRP A 84 0.88 8.72 10.82
C TRP A 84 1.05 8.64 12.34
N THR A 85 1.80 7.66 12.83
CA THR A 85 2.14 7.54 14.26
C THR A 85 3.37 8.36 14.62
N GLU A 86 4.28 8.51 13.67
CA GLU A 86 5.53 9.27 13.75
C GLU A 86 5.86 9.77 12.34
N GLN A 87 6.48 10.95 12.28
CA GLN A 87 6.98 11.59 11.07
C GLN A 87 8.33 12.19 11.47
N GLY A 88 9.37 11.94 10.69
CA GLY A 88 10.78 12.17 11.06
C GLY A 88 11.12 13.58 11.53
#